data_AF-A0A1G2Z2J6-F1
#
_entry.id   AF-A0A1G2Z2J6-F1
#
_cell.length_a   1.000
_cell.length_b   1.000
_cell.length_c   1.000
_cell.angle_alpha   90.00
_cell.angle_beta   90.00
_cell.angle_gamma   90.00
#
_symmetry.space_group_name_H-M   'P 1'
#
loop_
_entity.id
_entity.type
_entity.pdbx_description
1 polymer ?
#
loop_
_entity_poly.entity_id
_entity_poly.type
_entity_poly.pdbx_seq_one_letter_code
_entity_poly.pdbx_strand_id
1 'polypeptide(L)' 'MSLIRTELGDINAEMTFGGRRNPDGQGIAVFDRVTKGMDVVHKIHARPAQAQQLTPPARILPVQILED' A
#
# COMPACT_ATOMS: atom_id res chain seq x y z
N MET A 1 6.63 28.35 4.53
CA MET A 1 6.77 28.26 3.06
C MET A 1 7.33 26.88 2.75
N SER A 2 6.57 26.07 1.99
CA SER A 2 6.92 24.72 1.50
C SER A 2 7.02 23.60 2.56
N LEU A 3 6.38 22.44 2.49
CA LEU A 3 5.37 21.84 1.60
C LEU A 3 4.97 20.53 2.31
N ILE A 4 3.68 20.21 2.35
CA ILE A 4 3.10 18.84 2.24
C ILE A 4 3.98 17.72 2.85
N ARG A 5 3.88 17.49 4.15
CA ARG A 5 4.47 16.32 4.83
C ARG A 5 3.37 15.49 5.49
N THR A 6 2.45 14.95 4.67
CA THR A 6 1.38 14.07 5.19
C THR A 6 1.15 12.80 4.36
N GLU A 7 1.81 12.56 3.22
CA GLU A 7 1.51 11.36 2.39
C GLU A 7 2.73 10.58 1.84
N LEU A 8 3.89 10.69 2.49
CA LEU A 8 5.12 9.98 2.10
C LEU A 8 5.47 8.81 3.03
N GLY A 9 4.51 8.33 3.84
CA GLY A 9 4.75 7.32 4.88
C GLY A 9 4.85 5.88 4.38
N ASP A 10 4.26 5.56 3.22
CA ASP A 10 4.07 4.17 2.79
C ASP A 10 5.14 3.66 1.82
N ILE A 11 6.00 4.54 1.29
CA ILE A 11 7.04 4.11 0.33
C ILE A 11 8.33 3.78 1.08
N ASN A 12 8.63 2.49 1.18
CA ASN A 12 9.91 2.02 1.70
C ASN A 12 11.00 2.28 0.65
N ALA A 13 12.14 2.87 1.04
CA ALA A 13 13.29 3.09 0.17
C ALA A 13 13.84 1.80 -0.46
N GLU A 14 13.61 0.63 0.16
CA GLU A 14 13.96 -0.65 -0.45
C GLU A 14 13.13 -0.99 -1.69
N MET A 15 11.97 -0.35 -1.86
CA MET A 15 11.00 -0.57 -2.93
C MET A 15 11.08 0.51 -4.01
N THR A 16 11.92 1.54 -3.85
CA THR A 16 12.16 2.55 -4.89
C THR A 16 13.19 2.05 -5.91
N PHE A 17 13.35 2.77 -7.03
CA PHE A 17 14.46 2.52 -7.97
C PHE A 17 15.81 2.59 -7.24
N GLY A 18 16.71 1.64 -7.53
CA GLY A 18 17.96 1.41 -6.80
C GLY A 18 17.80 0.73 -5.43
N GLY A 19 16.57 0.38 -5.03
CA GLY A 19 16.26 -0.37 -3.82
C GLY A 19 16.56 -1.87 -3.95
N ARG A 20 16.70 -2.56 -2.82
CA ARG A 20 17.14 -3.98 -2.77
C ARG A 20 16.00 -4.99 -2.80
N ARG A 21 14.75 -4.54 -2.75
CA ARG A 21 13.58 -5.44 -2.63
C ARG A 21 13.27 -6.16 -3.93
N ASN A 22 13.52 -5.52 -5.08
CA ASN A 22 13.43 -6.13 -6.39
C ASN A 22 14.86 -6.39 -6.91
N PRO A 23 15.28 -7.63 -7.22
CA PRO A 23 16.68 -7.97 -7.55
C PRO A 23 17.27 -7.24 -8.76
N ASP A 24 16.42 -6.74 -9.66
CA ASP A 24 16.82 -5.96 -10.83
C ASP A 24 17.10 -4.48 -10.52
N GLY A 25 16.81 -4.01 -9.30
CA GLY A 25 16.98 -2.63 -8.88
C GLY A 25 15.93 -1.65 -9.46
N GLN A 26 14.91 -2.13 -10.17
CA GLN A 26 13.91 -1.27 -10.80
C GLN A 26 12.90 -0.67 -9.82
N GLY A 27 12.82 -1.23 -8.61
CA GLY A 27 11.83 -0.85 -7.61
C GLY A 27 10.43 -1.40 -7.93
N ILE A 28 9.40 -0.78 -7.34
CA ILE A 28 7.99 -1.11 -7.51
C ILE A 28 7.24 0.17 -7.94
N ALA A 29 6.45 0.06 -8.99
CA ALA A 29 5.66 1.19 -9.49
C ALA A 29 4.49 1.51 -8.54
N VAL A 30 4.37 2.79 -8.17
CA VAL A 30 3.18 3.34 -7.51
C VAL A 30 2.33 4.03 -8.56
N PHE A 31 1.06 3.61 -8.68
CA PHE A 31 0.15 4.13 -9.71
C PHE A 31 -1.01 4.96 -9.15
N ASP A 32 -1.30 4.85 -7.85
CA ASP A 32 -2.38 5.60 -7.20
C ASP A 32 -2.19 5.64 -5.67
N ARG A 33 -3.13 6.28 -4.96
CA ARG A 33 -3.21 6.35 -3.49
C ARG A 33 -4.63 6.13 -2.99
N VAL A 34 -4.74 5.68 -1.75
CA VAL A 34 -6.03 5.55 -1.06
C VAL A 34 -6.51 6.93 -0.61
N THR A 35 -7.60 7.43 -1.19
CA THR A 35 -8.18 8.73 -0.82
C THR A 35 -9.22 8.67 0.31
N LYS A 36 -9.77 7.47 0.58
CA LYS A 36 -10.75 7.21 1.65
C LYS A 36 -10.53 5.80 2.22
N GLY A 37 -10.74 5.64 3.53
CA GLY A 37 -10.71 4.33 4.20
C GLY A 37 -9.32 3.85 4.65
N MET A 38 -8.35 4.74 4.87
CA MET A 38 -7.04 4.36 5.43
C MET A 38 -7.14 3.71 6.82
N ASP A 39 -8.17 4.02 7.60
CA ASP A 39 -8.44 3.34 8.87
C ASP A 39 -8.79 1.85 8.67
N VAL A 40 -9.48 1.52 7.57
CA VAL A 40 -9.79 0.13 7.18
C VAL A 40 -8.51 -0.59 6.75
N VAL A 41 -7.63 0.07 5.98
CA VAL A 41 -6.31 -0.47 5.62
C VAL A 41 -5.51 -0.82 6.87
N HIS A 42 -5.42 0.09 7.84
CA HIS A 42 -4.72 -0.17 9.10
C HIS A 42 -5.34 -1.33 9.89
N LYS A 43 -6.68 -1.41 9.95
CA LYS A 43 -7.38 -2.55 10.59
C LYS A 43 -7.06 -3.87 9.89
N ILE A 44 -6.98 -3.90 8.56
CA ILE A 44 -6.63 -5.10 7.80
C ILE A 44 -5.18 -5.51 8.09
N HIS A 45 -4.25 -4.55 8.11
CA HIS A 45 -2.82 -4.81 8.34
C HIS A 45 -2.53 -5.35 9.75
N ALA A 46 -3.34 -4.98 10.74
CA ALA A 46 -3.21 -5.46 12.12
C ALA A 46 -3.79 -6.87 12.36
N ARG A 47 -4.42 -7.52 11.35
CA ARG A 47 -5.04 -8.84 11.50
C ARG A 47 -3.99 -9.96 11.60
N PRO A 48 -4.35 -11.11 12.22
CA PRO A 48 -3.46 -12.28 12.24
C PRO A 48 -3.09 -12.72 10.82
N ALA A 49 -1.81 -13.07 10.64
CA ALA A 49 -1.27 -13.57 9.40
C ALA A 49 -0.28 -14.71 9.65
N GLN A 50 -0.24 -15.68 8.74
CA GLN A 50 0.84 -16.65 8.65
C GLN A 50 1.71 -16.25 7.46
N ALA A 51 2.98 -15.93 7.73
CA ALA A 51 3.87 -15.28 6.77
C ALA A 51 3.21 -14.03 6.16
N GLN A 52 2.88 -14.07 4.86
CA GLN A 52 2.27 -12.96 4.13
C GLN A 52 0.76 -13.14 3.89
N GLN A 53 0.15 -14.18 4.47
CA GLN A 53 -1.26 -14.52 4.25
C GLN A 53 -2.11 -14.28 5.50
N LEU A 54 -3.12 -13.42 5.38
CA LEU A 54 -4.08 -13.16 6.46
C LEU A 54 -4.89 -14.43 6.80
N THR A 55 -5.09 -14.69 8.09
CA THR A 55 -5.89 -15.81 8.60
C THR A 55 -6.93 -15.29 9.60
N PRO A 56 -8.23 -15.23 9.22
CA PRO A 56 -8.79 -15.62 7.92
C PRO A 56 -8.44 -14.62 6.80
N PRO A 57 -8.61 -14.99 5.52
CA PRO A 57 -8.44 -14.06 4.40
C PRO A 57 -9.34 -12.82 4.50
N ALA A 58 -8.90 -11.70 3.94
CA ALA A 58 -9.75 -10.53 3.69
C ALA A 58 -10.41 -10.68 2.32
N ARG A 59 -11.75 -10.78 2.28
CA ARG A 59 -12.49 -10.87 1.01
C ARG A 59 -12.62 -9.48 0.39
N ILE A 60 -12.25 -9.35 -0.88
CA ILE A 60 -12.57 -8.19 -1.71
C ILE A 60 -13.98 -8.43 -2.27
N LEU A 61 -14.88 -7.48 -2.02
CA LEU A 61 -16.24 -7.49 -2.57
C LEU A 61 -16.23 -6.90 -4.00
N PRO A 62 -17.33 -6.99 -4.77
CA PRO A 62 -17.40 -6.37 -6.08
C PRO A 62 -16.96 -4.91 -6.07
N VAL A 63 -16.08 -4.55 -7.00
CA VAL A 63 -15.53 -3.21 -7.13
C VAL A 63 -16.43 -2.39 -8.04
N GLN A 64 -16.64 -1.13 -7.69
CA GLN A 64 -17.34 -0.16 -8.52
C GLN A 64 -16.34 0.90 -9.00
N ILE A 65 -16.34 1.15 -10.31
CA ILE A 65 -15.69 2.33 -10.88
C ILE A 65 -16.64 3.49 -10.66
N LEU A 66 -16.17 4.53 -9.98
CA LEU A 66 -16.91 5.77 -9.81
C LEU A 66 -16.51 6.68 -10.98
N GLU A 67 -17.51 7.13 -11.74
CA GLU A 67 -17.34 8.19 -12.73
C GLU A 67 -17.41 9.54 -12.02
N ASP A 68 -16.79 10.56 -12.63
CA ASP A 68 -16.77 11.94 -12.13
C ASP A 68 -18.09 12.69 -12.37
#